data_AF-A0A7K5YBC3-F1
#
_entry.id   AF-A0A7K5YBC3-F1
#
_cell.length_a   1.000
_cell.length_b   1.000
_cell.length_c   1.000
_cell.angle_alpha   90.00
_cell.angle_beta   90.00
_cell.angle_gamma   90.00
#
_symmetry.space_group_name_H-M   'P 1'
#
loop_
_entity.id
_entity.type
_entity.pdbx_description
1 polymer ?
#
loop_
_entity_poly.entity_id
_entity_poly.type
_entity_poly.pdbx_seq_one_letter_code
_entity_poly.pdbx_strand_id
1 'polypeptide(L)' 'RPPVLRPTRPLVLANKVANRREQKGEATCITEMSVMMACWKQNDFNDTACAEEIRTFYDCVAKAE' A
#
# COMPACT_ATOMS: atom_id res chain seq x y z
N ARG A 1 42.58 14.73 22.75
CA ARG A 1 41.88 14.10 21.60
C ARG A 1 40.41 14.48 21.68
N PRO A 2 39.80 15.03 20.62
CA PRO A 2 38.37 15.35 20.63
C PRO A 2 37.52 14.06 20.71
N PRO A 3 36.31 14.12 21.29
CA PRO A 3 35.44 12.96 21.40
C PRO A 3 34.95 12.50 20.02
N VAL A 4 34.92 11.17 19.83
CA VAL A 4 34.53 10.52 18.56
C VAL A 4 33.02 10.63 18.31
N LEU A 5 32.20 10.61 19.36
CA LEU A 5 30.75 10.74 19.28
C LEU A 5 30.26 11.83 20.23
N ARG A 6 29.16 12.50 19.82
CA ARG A 6 28.43 13.48 20.64
C ARG A 6 26.95 13.09 20.68
N PRO A 7 26.56 12.14 21.54
CA PRO A 7 25.18 11.68 21.63
C PRO A 7 24.26 12.81 22.11
N THR A 8 23.07 12.92 21.51
CA THR A 8 22.02 13.85 21.96
C THR A 8 21.21 13.31 23.14
N ARG A 9 21.34 12.02 23.44
CA ARG A 9 20.68 11.31 24.54
C ARG A 9 21.70 10.44 25.29
N PRO A 10 21.51 10.20 26.59
CA PRO A 10 22.41 9.36 27.37
C PRO A 10 22.41 7.93 26.81
N LEU A 11 23.60 7.31 26.77
CA LEU A 11 23.80 5.94 26.31
C LEU A 11 23.43 4.94 27.41
N VAL A 12 22.18 4.98 27.85
CA VAL A 12 21.61 4.08 28.86
C VAL A 12 20.34 3.45 28.31
N LEU A 13 20.07 2.22 28.72
CA LEU A 13 18.86 1.51 28.32
C LEU A 13 17.64 2.12 29.01
N ALA A 14 16.55 2.25 28.26
CA ALA A 14 15.26 2.64 28.81
C ALA A 14 14.46 1.40 29.23
N ASN A 15 13.63 1.54 30.26
CA ASN A 15 12.70 0.48 30.70
C ASN A 15 11.45 0.37 29.81
N LYS A 16 11.56 0.76 28.54
CA LYS A 16 10.48 0.70 27.54
C LYS A 16 11.04 0.56 26.13
N VAL A 17 10.24 -0.01 25.24
CA VAL A 17 10.54 -0.15 23.82
C VAL A 17 9.71 0.83 22.99
N ALA A 18 10.09 1.04 21.73
CA ALA A 18 9.25 1.78 20.80
C ALA A 18 7.97 0.98 20.50
N ASN A 19 6.84 1.68 20.40
CA ASN A 19 5.59 1.05 19.98
C ASN A 19 5.69 0.53 18.54
N ARG A 20 4.91 -0.51 18.23
CA ARG A 20 4.71 -0.94 16.85
C ARG A 20 4.20 0.25 16.05
N ARG A 21 4.86 0.54 14.93
CA ARG A 21 4.36 1.51 13.97
C ARG A 21 3.17 0.90 13.24
N GLU A 22 2.01 1.55 13.31
CA GLU A 22 0.87 1.16 12.48
C GLU A 22 1.19 1.43 11.01
N GLN A 23 0.74 0.51 10.16
CA GLN A 23 0.85 0.70 8.72
C GLN A 23 -0.07 1.86 8.34
N LYS A 24 0.44 2.77 7.52
CA LYS A 24 -0.40 3.83 6.95
C LYS A 24 -1.33 3.17 5.93
N GLY A 25 -2.51 3.73 5.73
CA GLY A 25 -3.40 3.28 4.67
C GLY A 25 -2.67 3.33 3.32
N GLU A 26 -2.70 2.22 2.60
CA GLU A 26 -2.23 2.11 1.23
C GLU A 26 -3.45 1.90 0.32
N ALA A 27 -3.37 2.38 -0.92
CA ALA A 27 -4.41 2.08 -1.90
C ALA A 27 -4.36 0.57 -2.22
N THR A 28 -5.43 -0.13 -1.87
CA THR A 28 -5.61 -1.56 -2.16
C THR A 28 -6.13 -1.75 -3.59
N CYS A 29 -6.03 -2.97 -4.13
CA CYS A 29 -6.58 -3.35 -5.44
C CYS A 29 -6.01 -2.61 -6.66
N ILE A 30 -4.79 -2.06 -6.55
CA ILE A 30 -4.13 -1.34 -7.66
C ILE A 30 -3.85 -2.27 -8.84
N THR A 31 -3.53 -3.54 -8.58
CA THR A 31 -3.26 -4.55 -9.60
C THR A 31 -4.47 -4.81 -10.48
N GLU A 32 -5.63 -5.06 -9.86
CA GLU A 32 -6.89 -5.33 -10.54
C GLU A 32 -7.37 -4.07 -11.27
N MET A 33 -7.22 -2.90 -10.66
CA MET A 33 -7.50 -1.62 -11.31
C MET A 33 -6.64 -1.45 -12.57
N SER A 34 -5.35 -1.78 -12.52
CA SER A 34 -4.46 -1.65 -13.68
C SER A 34 -4.86 -2.57 -14.84
N VAL A 35 -5.33 -3.79 -14.56
CA VAL A 35 -5.79 -4.75 -15.56
C VAL A 35 -7.11 -4.29 -16.19
N MET A 36 -8.08 -3.83 -15.37
CA MET A 36 -9.34 -3.27 -15.86
C MET A 36 -9.11 -2.07 -16.80
N MET A 37 -8.23 -1.14 -16.41
CA MET A 37 -7.89 0.02 -17.24
C MET A 37 -7.19 -0.38 -18.54
N ALA A 38 -6.36 -1.44 -18.52
CA ALA A 38 -5.74 -1.97 -19.72
C ALA A 38 -6.77 -2.57 -20.68
N CYS A 39 -7.74 -3.35 -20.15
CA CYS A 39 -8.84 -3.89 -20.96
C CYS A 39 -9.67 -2.76 -21.58
N TRP A 40 -10.07 -1.76 -20.78
CA TRP A 40 -10.84 -0.62 -21.29
C TRP A 40 -10.10 0.10 -22.40
N LYS A 41 -8.80 0.36 -22.25
CA LYS A 41 -8.01 1.02 -23.29
C LYS A 41 -7.98 0.24 -24.61
N GLN A 42 -8.06 -1.08 -24.57
CA GLN A 42 -8.06 -1.94 -25.76
C GLN A 42 -9.44 -2.07 -26.40
N ASN A 43 -10.51 -1.85 -25.64
CA ASN A 43 -11.90 -2.09 -26.04
C ASN A 43 -12.75 -0.82 -26.04
N ASP A 44 -12.13 0.35 -26.28
CA ASP A 44 -12.81 1.65 -26.31
C ASP A 44 -13.69 1.92 -25.08
N PHE A 45 -13.19 1.53 -23.91
CA PHE A 45 -13.86 1.69 -22.60
C PHE A 45 -15.24 1.01 -22.54
N ASN A 46 -15.42 -0.11 -23.25
CA ASN A 46 -16.64 -0.90 -23.23
C ASN A 46 -16.68 -1.87 -22.04
N ASP A 47 -17.59 -1.63 -21.09
CA ASP A 47 -17.78 -2.48 -19.91
C ASP A 47 -18.21 -3.91 -20.22
N THR A 48 -18.96 -4.13 -21.31
CA THR A 48 -19.40 -5.48 -21.68
C THR A 48 -18.24 -6.33 -22.17
N ALA A 49 -17.24 -5.72 -22.83
CA ALA A 49 -16.03 -6.39 -23.28
C ALA A 49 -15.07 -6.69 -22.12
N CYS A 50 -15.10 -5.89 -21.05
CA CYS A 50 -14.22 -5.97 -19.88
C CYS A 50 -14.92 -6.48 -18.62
N ALA A 51 -16.04 -7.22 -18.77
CA ALA A 51 -16.89 -7.61 -17.65
C ALA A 51 -16.16 -8.49 -16.62
N GLU A 52 -15.17 -9.29 -17.06
CA GLU A 52 -14.38 -10.14 -16.17
C GLU A 52 -13.41 -9.32 -15.31
N GLU A 53 -12.69 -8.38 -15.92
CA GLU A 53 -11.74 -7.49 -15.24
C GLU A 53 -12.45 -6.58 -14.25
N ILE A 54 -13.63 -6.07 -14.64
CA ILE A 54 -14.49 -5.26 -13.77
C ILE A 54 -14.95 -6.09 -12.56
N ARG A 55 -15.44 -7.33 -12.78
CA ARG A 55 -15.85 -8.22 -11.68
C ARG A 55 -14.67 -8.49 -10.73
N THR A 56 -13.49 -8.78 -11.28
CA THR A 56 -12.29 -9.08 -10.50
C THR A 56 -11.87 -7.88 -9.65
N PHE A 57 -11.95 -6.67 -10.19
CA PHE A 57 -11.71 -5.44 -9.44
C PHE A 57 -12.71 -5.28 -8.28
N TYR A 58 -14.01 -5.42 -8.54
CA TYR A 58 -15.02 -5.31 -7.48
C TYR A 58 -14.91 -6.40 -6.42
N ASP A 59 -14.54 -7.63 -6.79
CA ASP A 59 -14.27 -8.71 -5.85
C ASP A 59 -13.08 -8.40 -4.94
N CYS A 60 -12.07 -7.67 -5.44
CA CYS A 60 -10.97 -7.18 -4.61
C CYS A 60 -11.44 -6.08 -3.66
N VAL A 61 -12.18 -5.08 -4.17
CA VAL A 61 -12.69 -3.97 -3.36
C VAL A 61 -13.57 -4.48 -2.22
N ALA A 62 -14.49 -5.42 -2.49
CA ALA A 62 -15.37 -6.02 -1.49
C ALA A 62 -14.64 -6.82 -0.40
N LYS A 63 -13.39 -7.27 -0.65
CA LYS A 63 -12.55 -7.94 0.36
C LYS A 63 -11.67 -6.96 1.14
N ALA A 64 -11.47 -5.76 0.61
CA ALA A 64 -10.64 -4.73 1.21
C ALA A 64 -11.43 -3.80 2.15
N GLU A 65 -12.76 -3.75 1.98
CA GLU A 65 -13.72 -3.21 2.96
C GLU A 65 -13.91 -4.14 4.16
#